data_AF-A0A0Q9LXR0-F1
#
_entry.id   AF-A0A0Q9LXR0-F1
#
_cell.length_a   1.000
_cell.length_b   1.000
_cell.length_c   1.000
_cell.angle_alpha   90.00
_cell.angle_beta   90.00
_cell.angle_gamma   90.00
#
_symmetry.space_group_name_H-M   'P 1'
#
loop_
_entity.id
_entity.type
_entity.pdbx_description
1 polymer ?
#
loop_
_entity_poly.entity_id
_entity_poly.type
_entity_poly.pdbx_seq_one_letter_code
_entity_poly.pdbx_strand_id
1 'polypeptide(L)'
;MDTLAWVIFPYICLAVFVVGHYWRWTYDKFGWTTRSSQLYENRLLRWGSPLFHFGLLGVVGGHVVGLIVPKSWTEAVGVSEGVYHFLAVSLGGIAGVATIAGLAILVYRRRTVGPVFMATTRMDKLMYVFLAAVILLGMWNTVASSIFGDYDYRDGVSLWFRSIFTFQPRSELISSAPFGFQLHALVAFSLFALWPFTRLVHVFSAPVGYLTRPYIVYRSRDEASRGTRAPARGWER
;
A
#
# COMPACT_ATOMS: atom_id res chain seq x y z
N MET A 1 23.60 12.59 -8.81
CA MET A 1 22.81 11.36 -8.54
C MET A 1 21.46 11.69 -7.92
N ASP A 2 21.35 12.78 -7.15
CA ASP A 2 20.11 13.23 -6.49
C ASP A 2 18.92 13.43 -7.42
N THR A 3 19.09 14.06 -8.58
CA THR A 3 18.00 14.24 -9.56
C THR A 3 17.45 12.90 -10.06
N LEU A 4 18.33 11.92 -10.31
CA LEU A 4 17.89 10.60 -10.75
C LEU A 4 17.08 9.90 -9.65
N ALA A 5 17.59 9.90 -8.42
CA ALA A 5 17.00 9.17 -7.29
C ALA A 5 15.73 9.83 -6.72
N TRP A 6 15.69 11.16 -6.65
CA TRP A 6 14.69 11.91 -5.87
C TRP A 6 13.73 12.74 -6.72
N VAL A 7 13.96 12.82 -8.04
CA VAL A 7 13.06 13.46 -8.98
C VAL A 7 12.56 12.44 -10.01
N ILE A 8 13.47 11.90 -10.82
CA ILE A 8 13.11 11.05 -11.97
C ILE A 8 12.51 9.71 -11.50
N PHE A 9 13.18 9.03 -10.58
CA PHE A 9 12.76 7.71 -10.09
C PHE A 9 11.34 7.70 -9.50
N PRO A 10 10.96 8.62 -8.60
CA PRO A 10 9.58 8.72 -8.12
C PRO A 10 8.53 8.83 -9.23
N TYR A 11 8.76 9.68 -10.24
CA TYR A 11 7.81 9.83 -11.35
C TYR A 11 7.72 8.58 -12.22
N ILE A 12 8.82 7.88 -12.47
CA ILE A 12 8.79 6.59 -13.18
C ILE A 12 7.95 5.59 -12.39
N CYS A 13 8.19 5.46 -11.09
CA CYS A 13 7.45 4.55 -10.22
C CYS A 13 5.94 4.87 -10.20
N LEU A 14 5.58 6.15 -10.10
CA LEU A 14 4.19 6.61 -10.11
C LEU A 14 3.53 6.43 -11.49
N ALA A 15 4.25 6.69 -12.58
CA ALA A 15 3.75 6.44 -13.93
C ALA A 15 3.46 4.95 -14.15
N VAL A 16 4.40 4.08 -13.77
CA VAL A 16 4.21 2.61 -13.82
C VAL A 16 3.03 2.20 -12.94
N PHE A 17 2.93 2.75 -11.74
CA PHE A 17 1.81 2.49 -10.84
C PHE A 17 0.47 2.83 -11.51
N VAL A 18 0.29 4.05 -12.02
CA VAL A 18 -0.98 4.48 -12.61
C VAL A 18 -1.29 3.71 -13.91
N VAL A 19 -0.35 3.69 -14.85
CA VAL A 19 -0.55 3.05 -16.16
C VAL A 19 -0.72 1.55 -16.02
N GLY A 20 0.07 0.91 -15.15
CA GLY A 20 -0.03 -0.52 -14.88
C GLY A 20 -1.39 -0.92 -14.28
N HIS A 21 -1.93 -0.12 -13.36
CA HIS A 21 -3.27 -0.37 -12.80
C HIS A 21 -4.36 -0.18 -13.86
N TYR A 22 -4.29 0.89 -14.65
CA TYR A 22 -5.23 1.12 -15.74
C TYR A 22 -5.23 -0.04 -16.74
N TRP A 23 -4.04 -0.48 -17.17
CA TRP A 23 -3.89 -1.60 -18.09
C TRP A 23 -4.46 -2.89 -17.48
N ARG A 24 -4.10 -3.22 -16.25
CA ARG A 24 -4.57 -4.45 -15.60
C ARG A 24 -6.07 -4.45 -15.37
N TRP A 25 -6.65 -3.32 -14.98
CA TRP A 25 -8.10 -3.19 -14.85
C TRP A 25 -8.83 -3.39 -16.18
N THR A 26 -8.23 -2.94 -17.28
CA THR A 26 -8.85 -3.03 -18.61
C THR A 26 -8.71 -4.43 -19.21
N TYR A 27 -7.52 -5.02 -19.15
CA TYR A 27 -7.15 -6.23 -19.89
C TYR A 27 -7.03 -7.49 -19.04
N ASP A 28 -6.82 -7.39 -17.72
CA ASP A 28 -6.66 -8.55 -16.82
C ASP A 28 -7.57 -8.44 -15.58
N LYS A 29 -8.89 -8.38 -15.84
CA LYS A 29 -9.92 -8.36 -14.79
C LYS A 29 -9.94 -9.65 -13.97
N PHE A 30 -9.59 -10.80 -14.57
CA PHE A 30 -9.55 -12.08 -13.85
C PHE A 30 -8.36 -12.17 -12.89
N GLY A 31 -7.23 -11.56 -13.22
CA GLY A 31 -6.09 -11.44 -12.33
C GLY A 31 -6.30 -10.47 -11.17
N TRP A 32 -7.37 -9.67 -11.18
CA TRP A 32 -7.73 -8.73 -10.12
C TRP A 32 -8.42 -9.43 -8.94
N THR A 33 -7.63 -10.09 -8.09
CA THR A 33 -8.14 -10.86 -6.95
C THR A 33 -7.16 -10.85 -5.77
N THR A 34 -7.68 -11.08 -4.56
CA THR A 34 -6.89 -11.24 -3.33
C THR A 34 -6.02 -12.50 -3.33
N ARG A 35 -6.32 -13.47 -4.20
CA ARG A 35 -5.72 -14.82 -4.25
C ARG A 35 -5.68 -15.46 -2.86
N SER A 36 -6.85 -15.57 -2.22
CA SER A 36 -6.95 -16.15 -0.88
C SER A 36 -6.44 -17.60 -0.88
N SER A 37 -5.60 -17.90 0.11
CA SER A 37 -5.09 -19.26 0.35
C SER A 37 -5.69 -19.89 1.61
N GLN A 38 -6.78 -19.33 2.14
CA GLN A 38 -7.37 -19.74 3.42
C GLN A 38 -7.88 -21.18 3.42
N LEU A 39 -8.42 -21.64 2.30
CA LEU A 39 -8.91 -23.01 2.15
C LEU A 39 -7.81 -24.06 2.38
N TYR A 40 -6.57 -23.73 2.04
CA TYR A 40 -5.43 -24.63 2.24
C TYR A 40 -4.96 -24.68 3.70
N GLU A 41 -5.10 -23.58 4.45
CA GLU A 41 -4.71 -23.50 5.85
C GLU A 41 -5.32 -22.25 6.51
N ASN A 42 -5.97 -22.41 7.66
CA ASN A 42 -6.69 -21.34 8.34
C ASN A 42 -6.13 -20.99 9.74
N ARG A 43 -5.47 -21.92 10.44
CA ARG A 43 -5.07 -21.76 11.84
C ARG A 43 -4.06 -20.62 12.03
N LEU A 44 -3.01 -20.56 11.21
CA LEU A 44 -2.04 -19.47 11.22
C LEU A 44 -2.62 -18.21 10.57
N LEU A 45 -3.41 -18.38 9.49
CA LEU A 45 -4.01 -17.25 8.78
C LEU A 45 -4.97 -16.44 9.66
N ARG A 46 -5.74 -17.08 10.54
CA ARG A 46 -6.71 -16.44 11.45
C ARG A 46 -6.07 -15.39 12.35
N TRP A 47 -4.80 -15.55 12.70
CA TRP A 47 -4.06 -14.60 13.52
C TRP A 47 -3.17 -13.69 12.65
N GLY A 48 -2.42 -14.27 11.72
CA GLY A 48 -1.49 -13.52 10.87
C GLY A 48 -2.18 -12.49 9.97
N SER A 49 -3.34 -12.83 9.41
CA SER A 49 -4.04 -11.92 8.48
C SER A 49 -4.61 -10.68 9.19
N PRO A 50 -5.37 -10.78 10.30
CA PRO A 50 -5.85 -9.60 11.01
C PRO A 50 -4.72 -8.74 11.59
N LEU A 51 -3.72 -9.35 12.24
CA LEU A 51 -2.56 -8.63 12.78
C LEU A 51 -1.86 -7.82 11.69
N PHE A 52 -1.60 -8.45 10.55
CA PHE A 52 -0.96 -7.79 9.42
C PHE A 52 -1.82 -6.64 8.86
N HIS A 53 -3.10 -6.88 8.56
CA HIS A 53 -3.91 -5.87 7.86
C HIS A 53 -4.33 -4.72 8.78
N PHE A 54 -4.73 -4.97 10.02
CA PHE A 54 -5.06 -3.88 10.95
C PHE A 54 -3.83 -3.07 11.33
N GLY A 55 -2.69 -3.74 11.55
CA GLY A 55 -1.40 -3.07 11.72
C GLY A 55 -1.07 -2.22 10.50
N LEU A 56 -1.13 -2.79 9.29
CA LEU A 56 -0.78 -2.09 8.06
C LEU A 56 -1.71 -0.91 7.80
N LEU A 57 -3.00 -1.03 8.05
CA LEU A 57 -3.96 0.09 7.94
C LEU A 57 -3.60 1.21 8.91
N GLY A 58 -3.20 0.88 10.15
CA GLY A 58 -2.70 1.86 11.12
C GLY A 58 -1.42 2.55 10.62
N VAL A 59 -0.46 1.80 10.08
CA VAL A 59 0.78 2.34 9.49
C VAL A 59 0.47 3.27 8.31
N VAL A 60 -0.38 2.84 7.38
CA VAL A 60 -0.79 3.66 6.22
C VAL A 60 -1.54 4.91 6.66
N GLY A 61 -2.44 4.80 7.64
CA GLY A 61 -3.13 5.96 8.23
C GLY A 61 -2.14 6.95 8.85
N GLY A 62 -1.16 6.46 9.59
CA GLY A 62 -0.05 7.28 10.11
C GLY A 62 0.76 7.97 9.01
N HIS A 63 1.07 7.27 7.91
CA HIS A 63 1.76 7.88 6.77
C HIS A 63 0.92 8.97 6.09
N VAL A 64 -0.40 8.78 5.97
CA VAL A 64 -1.30 9.80 5.42
C VAL A 64 -1.26 11.05 6.29
N VAL A 65 -1.41 10.89 7.61
CA VAL A 65 -1.34 12.02 8.55
C VAL A 65 0.04 12.68 8.53
N GLY A 66 1.12 11.92 8.55
CA GLY A 66 2.47 12.48 8.63
C GLY A 66 3.02 13.08 7.34
N LEU A 67 2.72 12.48 6.18
CA LEU A 67 3.27 12.92 4.90
C LEU A 67 2.38 13.92 4.18
N ILE A 68 1.06 13.78 4.28
CA ILE A 68 0.10 14.56 3.48
C ILE A 68 -0.44 15.75 4.26
N VAL A 69 -0.76 15.59 5.55
CA VAL A 69 -1.33 16.68 6.35
C VAL A 69 -0.22 17.67 6.73
N PRO A 70 -0.35 18.97 6.38
CA PRO A 70 0.64 19.96 6.76
C PRO A 70 0.77 20.13 8.27
N LYS A 71 2.00 20.37 8.75
CA LYS A 71 2.29 20.65 10.17
C LYS A 71 1.46 21.82 10.72
N SER A 72 1.31 22.88 9.93
CA SER A 72 0.47 24.04 10.29
C SER A 72 -1.00 23.68 10.55
N TRP A 73 -1.53 22.64 9.91
CA TRP A 73 -2.93 22.22 10.13
C TRP A 73 -3.07 21.50 11.48
N THR A 74 -2.13 20.64 11.84
CA THR A 74 -2.18 19.97 13.15
C THR A 74 -1.98 20.96 14.29
N GLU A 75 -1.08 21.94 14.12
CA GLU A 75 -0.85 23.01 15.09
C GLU A 75 -2.09 23.91 15.24
N ALA A 76 -2.77 24.24 14.14
CA ALA A 76 -3.98 25.05 14.16
C ALA A 76 -5.15 24.41 14.94
N VAL A 77 -5.19 23.08 15.02
CA VAL A 77 -6.19 22.32 15.80
C VAL A 77 -5.70 22.09 17.25
N GLY A 78 -4.57 22.68 17.63
CA GLY A 78 -4.02 22.62 18.99
C GLY A 78 -3.19 21.37 19.29
N VAL A 79 -2.79 20.59 18.28
CA VAL A 79 -1.90 19.45 18.47
C VAL A 79 -0.45 19.98 18.52
N SER A 80 0.14 19.98 19.71
CA SER A 80 1.55 20.35 19.88
C SER A 80 2.46 19.28 19.28
N GLU A 81 3.70 19.66 18.93
CA GLU A 81 4.69 18.73 18.38
C GLU A 81 4.95 17.54 19.32
N GLY A 82 5.02 17.78 20.63
CA GLY A 82 5.19 16.71 21.62
C GLY A 82 4.03 15.72 21.64
N VAL A 83 2.79 16.19 21.52
CA VAL A 83 1.61 15.31 21.44
C VAL A 83 1.61 14.53 20.13
N TYR A 84 1.94 15.20 19.02
CA TYR A 84 2.07 14.55 17.72
C TYR A 84 3.13 13.45 17.75
N HIS A 85 4.34 13.77 18.22
CA HIS A 85 5.44 12.82 18.31
C HIS A 85 5.09 11.63 19.21
N PHE A 86 4.50 11.88 20.39
CA PHE A 86 4.05 10.81 21.29
C PHE A 86 3.03 9.87 20.63
N LEU A 87 2.01 10.42 19.96
CA LEU A 87 1.01 9.62 19.25
C LEU A 87 1.62 8.88 18.06
N ALA A 88 2.48 9.53 17.29
CA ALA A 88 3.13 8.95 16.12
C ALA A 88 4.02 7.77 16.51
N VAL A 89 4.86 7.91 17.54
CA VAL A 89 5.74 6.84 18.03
C VAL A 89 4.93 5.72 18.68
N SER A 90 3.95 6.05 19.53
CA SER A 90 3.18 5.04 20.26
C SER A 90 2.24 4.24 19.34
N LEU A 91 1.35 4.92 18.62
CA LEU A 91 0.39 4.27 17.73
C LEU A 91 1.10 3.66 16.51
N GLY A 92 2.07 4.38 15.94
CA GLY A 92 2.89 3.88 14.83
C GLY A 92 3.74 2.68 15.25
N GLY A 93 4.31 2.69 16.45
CA GLY A 93 5.06 1.57 17.03
C GLY A 93 4.18 0.33 17.22
N ILE A 94 3.02 0.48 17.86
CA ILE A 94 2.06 -0.63 18.05
C ILE A 94 1.60 -1.19 16.70
N ALA A 95 1.19 -0.32 15.77
CA ALA A 95 0.74 -0.72 14.44
C ALA A 95 1.87 -1.41 13.65
N GLY A 96 3.09 -0.89 13.74
CA GLY A 96 4.26 -1.46 13.08
C GLY A 96 4.65 -2.82 13.66
N VAL A 97 4.64 -3.00 14.98
CA VAL A 97 4.90 -4.30 15.64
C VAL A 97 3.82 -5.32 15.23
N ALA A 98 2.54 -4.94 15.25
CA ALA A 98 1.46 -5.80 14.79
C ALA A 98 1.64 -6.19 13.31
N THR A 99 2.04 -5.24 12.46
CA THR A 99 2.33 -5.48 11.04
C THR A 99 3.47 -6.47 10.87
N ILE A 100 4.59 -6.27 11.57
CA ILE A 100 5.77 -7.16 11.49
C ILE A 100 5.42 -8.56 11.99
N ALA A 101 4.74 -8.68 13.13
CA ALA A 101 4.31 -9.97 13.68
C ALA A 101 3.37 -10.70 12.72
N GLY A 102 2.36 -10.00 12.19
CA GLY A 102 1.46 -10.56 11.18
C GLY A 102 2.19 -10.99 9.91
N LEU A 103 3.11 -10.16 9.40
CA LEU A 103 3.93 -10.48 8.24
C LEU A 103 4.80 -11.72 8.49
N ALA A 104 5.45 -11.82 9.64
CA ALA A 104 6.27 -12.96 10.02
C ALA A 104 5.46 -14.25 10.03
N ILE A 105 4.26 -14.24 10.62
CA ILE A 105 3.34 -15.39 10.61
C ILE A 105 2.94 -15.77 9.17
N LEU A 106 2.59 -14.78 8.34
CA LEU A 106 2.17 -15.02 6.95
C LEU A 106 3.29 -15.56 6.07
N VAL A 107 4.52 -15.04 6.23
CA VAL A 107 5.72 -15.54 5.53
C VAL A 107 6.05 -16.94 6.02
N TYR A 108 6.10 -17.16 7.34
CA TYR A 108 6.33 -18.49 7.92
C TYR A 108 5.34 -19.51 7.37
N ARG A 109 4.04 -19.21 7.43
CA ARG A 109 2.96 -20.04 6.87
C ARG A 109 3.20 -20.38 5.39
N ARG A 110 3.58 -19.40 4.57
CA ARG A 110 3.85 -19.62 3.14
C ARG A 110 5.07 -20.48 2.89
N ARG A 111 6.02 -20.56 3.82
CA ARG A 111 7.24 -21.37 3.70
C ARG A 111 7.07 -22.78 4.25
N THR A 112 6.22 -22.99 5.25
CA THR A 112 6.09 -24.28 5.94
C THR A 112 4.89 -25.11 5.50
N VAL A 113 3.85 -24.49 4.92
CA VAL A 113 2.64 -25.20 4.50
C VAL A 113 2.71 -25.54 3.01
N GLY A 114 2.86 -26.83 2.69
CA GLY A 114 3.08 -27.33 1.32
C GLY A 114 2.11 -26.78 0.27
N PRO A 115 0.78 -26.97 0.41
CA PRO A 115 -0.18 -26.45 -0.58
C PRO A 115 -0.13 -24.92 -0.75
N VAL A 116 0.09 -24.18 0.34
CA VAL A 116 0.23 -22.72 0.30
C VAL A 116 1.51 -22.30 -0.43
N PHE A 117 2.62 -23.00 -0.18
CA PHE A 117 3.89 -22.75 -0.86
C PHE A 117 3.78 -23.00 -2.36
N MET A 118 3.15 -24.10 -2.76
CA MET A 118 2.91 -24.45 -4.17
C MET A 118 2.03 -23.42 -4.89
N ALA A 119 1.05 -22.84 -4.19
CA ALA A 119 0.22 -21.76 -4.73
C ALA A 119 0.89 -20.38 -4.71
N THR A 120 2.08 -20.23 -4.11
CA THR A 120 2.77 -18.94 -3.98
C THR A 120 3.64 -18.65 -5.21
N THR A 121 3.30 -17.60 -5.96
CA THR A 121 3.97 -17.25 -7.22
C THR A 121 5.32 -16.55 -7.01
N ARG A 122 6.12 -16.41 -8.07
CA ARG A 122 7.37 -15.63 -8.03
C ARG A 122 7.11 -14.16 -7.68
N MET A 123 6.06 -13.57 -8.23
CA MET A 123 5.67 -12.20 -7.92
C MET A 123 5.20 -12.03 -6.47
N ASP A 124 4.56 -13.04 -5.88
CA ASP A 124 4.24 -13.01 -4.44
C ASP A 124 5.51 -12.96 -3.60
N LYS A 125 6.51 -13.78 -3.92
CA LYS A 125 7.80 -13.79 -3.22
C LYS A 125 8.52 -12.45 -3.34
N LEU A 126 8.60 -11.90 -4.55
CA LEU A 126 9.20 -10.58 -4.79
C LEU A 126 8.48 -9.48 -4.01
N MET A 127 7.14 -9.47 -4.04
CA MET A 127 6.33 -8.54 -3.29
C MET A 127 6.59 -8.65 -1.78
N TYR A 128 6.64 -9.86 -1.22
CA TYR A 128 6.96 -10.06 0.20
C TYR A 128 8.34 -9.54 0.58
N VAL A 129 9.35 -9.63 -0.29
CA VAL A 129 10.68 -9.08 -0.05
C VAL A 129 10.63 -7.55 0.05
N PHE A 130 10.04 -6.87 -0.93
CA PHE A 130 9.93 -5.40 -0.90
C PHE A 130 9.05 -4.92 0.25
N LEU A 131 7.94 -5.61 0.51
CA LEU A 131 7.03 -5.31 1.60
C LEU A 131 7.71 -5.49 2.97
N ALA A 132 8.47 -6.57 3.17
CA ALA A 132 9.25 -6.76 4.39
C ALA A 132 10.32 -5.68 4.55
N ALA A 133 11.06 -5.38 3.48
CA ALA A 133 12.11 -4.37 3.49
C ALA A 133 11.56 -2.99 3.88
N VAL A 134 10.47 -2.54 3.23
CA VAL A 134 9.89 -1.21 3.54
C VAL A 134 9.35 -1.15 4.97
N ILE A 135 8.71 -2.21 5.47
CA ILE A 135 8.19 -2.26 6.85
C ILE A 135 9.33 -2.22 7.87
N LEU A 136 10.39 -3.02 7.66
CA LEU A 136 11.53 -3.06 8.57
C LEU A 136 12.31 -1.74 8.56
N LEU A 137 12.50 -1.12 7.40
CA LEU A 137 13.12 0.21 7.29
C LEU A 137 12.26 1.28 7.97
N GLY A 138 10.93 1.21 7.83
CA GLY A 138 10.01 2.13 8.49
C GLY A 138 10.10 2.01 10.01
N MET A 139 10.06 0.77 10.53
CA MET A 139 10.24 0.51 11.95
C MET A 139 11.61 0.96 12.47
N TRP A 140 12.66 0.71 11.69
CA TRP A 140 14.00 1.19 12.01
C TRP A 140 14.02 2.72 12.13
N ASN A 141 13.42 3.45 11.19
CA ASN A 141 13.37 4.91 11.25
C ASN A 141 12.65 5.40 12.51
N THR A 142 11.52 4.78 12.89
CA THR A 142 10.80 5.11 14.13
C THR A 142 11.64 4.88 15.37
N VAL A 143 12.34 3.74 15.45
CA VAL A 143 13.18 3.40 16.60
C VAL A 143 14.42 4.30 16.65
N ALA A 144 15.08 4.51 15.50
CA ALA A 144 16.29 5.30 15.40
C ALA A 144 16.03 6.77 15.71
N SER A 145 14.93 7.37 15.22
CA SER A 145 14.58 8.75 15.57
C SER A 145 14.27 8.91 17.06
N SER A 146 13.67 7.88 17.68
CA SER A 146 13.37 7.90 19.11
C SER A 146 14.62 7.78 20.00
N ILE A 147 15.70 7.15 19.51
CA ILE A 147 16.91 6.85 20.30
C ILE A 147 18.04 7.83 20.03
N PHE A 148 18.32 8.12 18.75
CA PHE A 148 19.53 8.84 18.32
C PHE A 148 19.32 10.34 18.09
N GLY A 149 18.08 10.82 18.26
CA GLY A 149 17.70 12.23 18.07
C GLY A 149 16.57 12.39 17.07
N ASP A 150 15.76 13.41 17.31
CA ASP A 150 14.51 13.65 16.59
C ASP A 150 14.79 14.33 15.23
N TYR A 151 15.00 13.53 14.19
CA TYR A 151 14.88 14.04 12.83
C TYR A 151 13.39 14.27 12.54
N ASP A 152 12.98 15.54 12.50
CA ASP A 152 11.61 15.90 12.13
C ASP A 152 11.37 15.65 10.63
N TYR A 153 10.86 14.46 10.33
CA TYR A 153 10.52 14.04 8.98
C TYR A 153 9.39 14.89 8.36
N ARG A 154 8.66 15.68 9.15
CA ARG A 154 7.56 16.55 8.68
C ARG A 154 8.12 17.79 7.97
N ASP A 155 9.30 18.23 8.36
CA ASP A 155 10.01 19.39 7.82
C ASP A 155 11.02 19.00 6.70
N GLY A 156 11.23 17.71 6.44
CA GLY A 156 12.05 17.22 5.34
C GLY A 156 11.30 16.30 4.38
N VAL A 157 11.27 15.01 4.70
CA VAL A 157 10.67 13.93 3.87
C VAL A 157 9.23 14.24 3.45
N SER A 158 8.41 14.76 4.36
CA SER A 158 7.00 15.04 4.09
C SER A 158 6.83 16.23 3.12
N LEU A 159 7.68 17.25 3.23
CA LEU A 159 7.69 18.37 2.29
C LEU A 159 8.20 17.94 0.90
N TRP A 160 9.22 17.09 0.84
CA TRP A 160 9.68 16.47 -0.41
C TRP A 160 8.56 15.64 -1.05
N PHE A 161 7.94 14.73 -0.30
CA PHE A 161 6.88 13.86 -0.81
C PHE A 161 5.72 14.66 -1.41
N ARG A 162 5.23 15.68 -0.71
CA ARG A 162 4.19 16.58 -1.21
C ARG A 162 4.61 17.33 -2.49
N SER A 163 5.87 17.74 -2.57
CA SER A 163 6.39 18.51 -3.71
C SER A 163 6.41 17.73 -5.04
N ILE A 164 6.41 16.39 -4.97
CA ILE A 164 6.25 15.52 -6.15
C ILE A 164 4.86 15.70 -6.76
N PHE A 165 3.82 15.79 -5.93
CA PHE A 165 2.44 15.92 -6.41
C PHE A 165 2.07 17.34 -6.84
N THR A 166 2.84 18.35 -6.41
CA THR A 166 2.75 19.72 -6.93
C THR A 166 3.63 19.94 -8.16
N PHE A 167 4.27 18.89 -8.69
CA PHE A 167 5.17 18.94 -9.84
C PHE A 167 6.36 19.91 -9.68
N GLN A 168 6.78 20.16 -8.43
CA GLN A 168 7.91 21.02 -8.08
C GLN A 168 8.84 20.30 -7.09
N PRO A 169 9.46 19.17 -7.50
CA PRO A 169 10.16 18.28 -6.60
C PRO A 169 11.39 18.95 -5.97
N ARG A 170 11.41 19.01 -4.64
CA ARG A 170 12.51 19.57 -3.83
C ARG A 170 13.43 18.48 -3.33
N SER A 171 14.31 17.98 -4.19
CA SER A 171 15.19 16.83 -3.90
C SER A 171 16.14 17.06 -2.72
N GLU A 172 16.50 18.31 -2.45
CA GLU A 172 17.39 18.72 -1.35
C GLU A 172 16.86 18.34 0.04
N LEU A 173 15.53 18.22 0.17
CA LEU A 173 14.87 17.87 1.43
C LEU A 173 14.99 16.39 1.79
N ILE A 174 15.06 15.50 0.79
CA ILE A 174 15.26 14.06 1.03
C ILE A 174 16.74 13.68 1.00
N SER A 175 17.57 14.36 0.19
CA SER A 175 19.01 14.09 0.14
C SER A 175 19.72 14.43 1.44
N SER A 176 19.18 15.38 2.22
CA SER A 176 19.66 15.74 3.55
C SER A 176 19.07 14.88 4.68
N ALA A 177 18.08 14.04 4.39
CA ALA A 177 17.47 13.15 5.38
C ALA A 177 18.44 12.04 5.79
N PRO A 178 18.32 11.48 7.01
CA PRO A 178 19.11 10.32 7.41
C PRO A 178 18.94 9.16 6.42
N PHE A 179 20.01 8.39 6.20
CA PHE A 179 20.05 7.34 5.18
C PHE A 179 18.90 6.32 5.27
N GLY A 180 18.42 6.02 6.47
CA GLY A 180 17.26 5.14 6.67
C GLY A 180 15.97 5.67 6.03
N PHE A 181 15.71 6.97 6.06
CA PHE A 181 14.57 7.59 5.40
C PHE A 181 14.70 7.57 3.88
N GLN A 182 15.91 7.85 3.37
CA GLN A 182 16.22 7.76 1.94
C GLN A 182 15.98 6.34 1.41
N LEU A 183 16.51 5.32 2.10
CA LEU A 183 16.35 3.92 1.69
C LEU A 183 14.89 3.48 1.79
N HIS A 184 14.18 3.86 2.86
CA HIS A 184 12.74 3.60 3.00
C HIS A 184 11.95 4.17 1.81
N ALA A 185 12.22 5.43 1.42
CA ALA A 185 11.57 6.07 0.29
C ALA A 185 11.84 5.34 -1.03
N LEU A 186 13.09 4.94 -1.32
CA LEU A 186 13.43 4.19 -2.53
C LEU A 186 12.70 2.84 -2.61
N VAL A 187 12.64 2.10 -1.49
CA VAL A 187 11.93 0.81 -1.44
C VAL A 187 10.42 1.02 -1.54
N ALA A 188 9.87 2.07 -0.93
CA ALA A 188 8.45 2.41 -1.03
C ALA A 188 8.04 2.76 -2.48
N PHE A 189 8.80 3.60 -3.18
CA PHE A 189 8.54 3.91 -4.58
C PHE A 189 8.70 2.68 -5.49
N SER A 190 9.69 1.83 -5.21
CA SER A 190 9.83 0.54 -5.90
C SER A 190 8.60 -0.35 -5.68
N LEU A 191 8.05 -0.37 -4.46
CA LEU A 191 6.83 -1.12 -4.16
C LEU A 191 5.62 -0.57 -4.91
N PHE A 192 5.50 0.75 -5.06
CA PHE A 192 4.48 1.35 -5.95
C PHE A 192 4.65 0.87 -7.40
N ALA A 193 5.87 0.87 -7.94
CA ALA A 193 6.08 0.37 -9.31
C ALA A 193 5.73 -1.12 -9.46
N LEU A 194 5.97 -1.95 -8.44
CA LEU A 194 5.63 -3.38 -8.45
C LEU A 194 4.14 -3.65 -8.23
N TRP A 195 3.42 -2.74 -7.58
CA TRP A 195 2.03 -2.91 -7.15
C TRP A 195 1.08 -3.44 -8.25
N PRO A 196 1.01 -2.84 -9.46
CA PRO A 196 0.07 -3.29 -10.48
C PRO A 196 0.35 -4.69 -11.00
N PHE A 197 1.51 -5.29 -10.71
CA PHE A 197 1.91 -6.63 -11.17
C PHE A 197 1.80 -7.69 -10.07
N THR A 198 1.34 -7.31 -8.88
CA THR A 198 1.27 -8.20 -7.71
C THR A 198 -0.16 -8.33 -7.20
N ARG A 199 -0.37 -9.15 -6.17
CA ARG A 199 -1.69 -9.23 -5.51
C ARG A 199 -2.09 -7.97 -4.75
N LEU A 200 -1.23 -6.95 -4.61
CA LEU A 200 -1.54 -5.70 -3.90
C LEU A 200 -2.70 -4.91 -4.52
N VAL A 201 -3.04 -5.15 -5.79
CA VAL A 201 -4.21 -4.55 -6.47
C VAL A 201 -5.52 -4.71 -5.70
N HIS A 202 -5.63 -5.71 -4.84
CA HIS A 202 -6.83 -5.93 -4.02
C HIS A 202 -7.19 -4.75 -3.11
N VAL A 203 -6.23 -3.88 -2.74
CA VAL A 203 -6.49 -2.70 -1.90
C VAL A 203 -7.53 -1.78 -2.53
N PHE A 204 -7.53 -1.65 -3.86
CA PHE A 204 -8.50 -0.84 -4.60
C PHE A 204 -9.91 -1.45 -4.67
N SER A 205 -10.08 -2.68 -4.16
CA SER A 205 -11.37 -3.36 -4.08
C SER A 205 -11.87 -3.48 -2.64
N ALA A 206 -11.41 -2.60 -1.74
CA ALA A 206 -12.00 -2.46 -0.41
C ALA A 206 -13.52 -2.25 -0.53
N PRO A 207 -14.37 -3.10 0.08
CA PRO A 207 -15.79 -3.16 -0.21
C PRO A 207 -16.60 -2.08 0.53
N VAL A 208 -16.17 -0.82 0.46
CA VAL A 208 -16.82 0.31 1.17
C VAL A 208 -18.29 0.47 0.73
N GLY A 209 -18.58 0.31 -0.56
CA GLY A 209 -19.94 0.36 -1.10
C GLY A 209 -20.86 -0.77 -0.64
N TYR A 210 -20.33 -1.84 0.00
CA TYR A 210 -21.16 -2.91 0.55
C TYR A 210 -22.03 -2.42 1.72
N LEU A 211 -21.58 -1.41 2.47
CA LEU A 211 -22.29 -0.87 3.62
C LEU A 211 -23.70 -0.36 3.28
N THR A 212 -23.91 0.07 2.04
CA THR A 212 -25.18 0.62 1.55
C THR A 212 -25.78 -0.21 0.40
N ARG A 213 -25.17 -1.34 0.04
CA ARG A 213 -25.60 -2.18 -1.08
C ARG A 213 -26.79 -3.05 -0.67
N PRO A 214 -27.88 -3.10 -1.46
CA PRO A 214 -28.96 -4.06 -1.25
C PRO A 214 -28.45 -5.51 -1.23
N TYR A 215 -29.03 -6.36 -0.38
CA TYR A 215 -28.66 -7.78 -0.30
C TYR A 215 -28.89 -8.51 -1.62
N ILE A 216 -30.02 -8.20 -2.28
CA ILE A 216 -30.39 -8.79 -3.56
C ILE A 216 -30.04 -7.78 -4.67
N VAL A 217 -29.24 -8.21 -5.64
CA VAL A 217 -28.89 -7.40 -6.80
C VAL A 217 -29.45 -8.02 -8.06
N TYR A 218 -30.36 -7.29 -8.68
CA TYR A 218 -30.89 -7.58 -10.00
C TYR A 218 -30.00 -6.94 -11.06
N ARG A 219 -29.71 -7.67 -12.14
CA ARG A 219 -29.09 -7.12 -13.35
C ARG A 219 -30.11 -7.23 -14.45
N SER A 220 -30.47 -6.09 -15.05
CA SER A 220 -31.31 -6.09 -16.24
C SER A 220 -30.58 -6.78 -17.40
N ARG A 221 -31.35 -7.25 -18.39
CA ARG A 221 -30.76 -7.72 -19.63
C ARG A 221 -30.15 -6.51 -20.33
N ASP A 222 -28.89 -6.64 -20.70
CA ASP A 222 -28.17 -5.63 -21.44
C ASP A 222 -28.67 -5.66 -22.89
N GLU A 223 -29.51 -4.70 -23.28
CA GLU A 223 -30.06 -4.62 -24.64
C GLU A 223 -28.95 -4.45 -25.70
N ALA A 224 -27.79 -3.94 -25.29
CA ALA A 224 -26.63 -3.69 -26.13
C ALA A 224 -25.71 -4.92 -26.32
N SER A 225 -25.82 -5.97 -25.50
CA SER A 225 -24.89 -7.12 -25.51
C SER A 225 -25.53 -8.41 -26.03
N ARG A 226 -26.16 -8.35 -27.21
CA ARG A 226 -26.64 -9.55 -27.91
C ARG A 226 -25.51 -10.28 -28.64
N GLY A 227 -24.39 -10.57 -27.98
CA GLY A 227 -23.26 -11.26 -28.63
C GLY A 227 -22.78 -10.58 -29.93
N THR A 228 -22.00 -11.28 -30.76
CA THR A 228 -21.60 -10.80 -32.09
C THR A 228 -22.73 -10.81 -33.13
N ARG A 229 -23.96 -11.17 -32.75
CA ARG A 229 -25.08 -11.35 -33.67
C ARG A 229 -26.13 -10.29 -33.42
N ALA A 230 -26.46 -9.52 -34.46
CA ALA A 230 -27.53 -8.54 -34.37
C ALA A 230 -28.83 -9.20 -33.89
N PRO A 231 -29.63 -8.53 -33.03
CA PRO A 231 -30.94 -9.01 -32.66
C PRO A 231 -31.80 -9.33 -33.89
N ALA A 232 -32.33 -10.55 -33.94
CA ALA A 232 -33.41 -10.90 -34.86
C ALA A 232 -34.62 -9.99 -34.58
N ARG A 233 -35.24 -9.46 -35.64
CA ARG A 233 -36.40 -8.58 -35.52
C ARG A 233 -37.56 -9.40 -34.96
N GLY A 234 -38.39 -8.79 -34.10
CA GLY A 234 -39.48 -9.49 -33.38
C GLY A 234 -40.57 -10.14 -34.24
N TRP A 235 -40.47 -10.01 -35.57
CA TRP A 235 -41.39 -10.50 -36.59
C TRP A 235 -40.88 -11.80 -37.24
N GLU A 236 -39.68 -12.26 -36.85
CA GLU A 236 -39.05 -13.52 -37.28
C GLU A 236 -39.32 -14.67 -36.28
N ARG A 237 -40.39 -14.58 -35.48
CA ARG A 237 -40.82 -15.63 -34.54
C ARG A 237 -42.17 -16.20 -34.91
#